data_AF-A0A1G2F9M0-F1
#
_entry.id   AF-A0A1G2F9M0-F1
#
_cell.length_a   1.000
_cell.length_b   1.000
_cell.length_c   1.000
_cell.angle_alpha   90.00
_cell.angle_beta   90.00
_cell.angle_gamma   90.00
#
_symmetry.space_group_name_H-M   'P 1'
#
loop_
_entity.id
_entity.type
_entity.pdbx_description
1 polymer ?
#
loop_
_entity_poly.entity_id
_entity_poly.type
_entity_poly.pdbx_seq_one_letter_code
_entity_poly.pdbx_strand_id
1 'polypeptide(L)'
;MQLTTQAVERFKGGQMEIQNQNEGYMYRGEVETIAVENNELRVKFAWLAKGEGFPPIPQKWIKDDRLDYAASLEIYSVSDIGSSGHDTGGDSRICLNSFIVGETVVLFPRNGSKLDPAKVEGLQLAQA
;
A
#
# COMPACT_ATOMS: atom_id res chain seq x y z
N MET A 1 -4.27 -0.26 -18.14
CA MET A 1 -4.88 -1.45 -17.49
C MET A 1 -6.08 -0.97 -16.69
N GLN A 2 -7.19 -1.69 -16.70
CA GLN A 2 -8.33 -1.39 -15.82
C GLN A 2 -8.25 -2.28 -14.59
N LEU A 3 -8.27 -1.68 -13.40
CA LEU A 3 -8.25 -2.42 -12.13
C LEU A 3 -9.64 -2.98 -11.84
N THR A 4 -9.73 -4.22 -11.39
CA THR A 4 -11.00 -4.87 -10.99
C THR A 4 -10.85 -5.52 -9.63
N THR A 5 -11.96 -5.79 -8.93
CA THR A 5 -11.95 -6.50 -7.64
C THR A 5 -11.21 -7.83 -7.73
N GLN A 6 -11.45 -8.62 -8.78
CA GLN A 6 -10.76 -9.89 -8.99
C GLN A 6 -9.24 -9.71 -9.14
N ALA A 7 -8.81 -8.64 -9.80
CA ALA A 7 -7.38 -8.35 -9.99
C ALA A 7 -6.69 -7.91 -8.69
N VAL A 8 -7.42 -7.25 -7.77
CA VAL A 8 -6.84 -6.75 -6.52
C VAL A 8 -6.93 -7.72 -5.34
N GLU A 9 -7.84 -8.69 -5.38
CA GLU A 9 -8.04 -9.66 -4.29
C GLU A 9 -6.74 -10.38 -3.89
N ARG A 10 -5.84 -10.63 -4.86
CA ARG A 10 -4.53 -11.26 -4.62
C ARG A 10 -3.60 -10.46 -3.71
N PHE A 11 -3.88 -9.17 -3.47
CA PHE A 11 -3.10 -8.31 -2.55
C PHE A 11 -3.56 -8.40 -1.10
N LYS A 12 -4.65 -9.12 -0.80
CA LYS A 12 -5.08 -9.42 0.56
C LYS A 12 -3.99 -10.18 1.34
N GLY A 13 -3.66 -9.71 2.54
CA GLY A 13 -2.51 -10.19 3.34
C GLY A 13 -1.14 -9.80 2.78
N GLY A 14 -1.11 -9.03 1.69
CA GLY A 14 0.04 -8.28 1.21
C GLY A 14 0.15 -6.92 1.90
N GLN A 15 0.91 -6.00 1.30
CA GLN A 15 1.03 -4.64 1.82
C GLN A 15 0.68 -3.61 0.75
N MET A 16 0.22 -2.45 1.19
CA MET A 16 0.08 -1.27 0.34
C MET A 16 0.96 -0.16 0.89
N GLU A 17 1.69 0.49 -0.01
CA GLU A 17 2.44 1.72 0.26
C GLU A 17 1.74 2.89 -0.43
N ILE A 18 1.60 4.00 0.28
CA ILE A 18 1.02 5.24 -0.22
C ILE A 18 2.05 6.33 0.04
N GLN A 19 2.44 7.08 -0.99
CA GLN A 19 3.37 8.19 -0.82
C GLN A 19 2.94 9.42 -1.59
N ASN A 20 3.19 10.57 -1.00
CA ASN A 20 3.10 11.85 -1.67
C ASN A 20 4.30 12.69 -1.24
N GLN A 21 5.25 12.86 -2.17
CA GLN A 21 6.48 13.61 -1.89
C GLN A 21 6.21 15.11 -1.72
N ASN A 22 5.21 15.63 -2.43
CA ASN A 22 4.84 17.06 -2.35
C ASN A 22 4.21 17.39 -1.00
N GLU A 23 3.43 16.45 -0.45
CA GLU A 23 2.76 16.60 0.85
C GLU A 23 3.56 16.01 2.02
N GLY A 24 4.72 15.42 1.76
CA GLY A 24 5.67 14.97 2.78
C GLY A 24 5.18 13.79 3.61
N TYR A 25 4.43 12.86 3.02
CA TYR A 25 4.04 11.63 3.71
C TYR A 25 4.33 10.37 2.92
N MET A 26 4.54 9.31 3.70
CA MET A 26 4.55 7.94 3.27
C MET A 26 3.82 7.10 4.31
N TYR A 27 2.95 6.21 3.86
CA TYR A 27 2.28 5.22 4.68
C TYR A 27 2.56 3.83 4.12
N ARG A 28 2.60 2.85 5.01
CA ARG A 28 2.70 1.44 4.62
C ARG A 28 1.97 0.57 5.62
N GLY A 29 1.18 -0.37 5.13
CA GLY A 29 0.32 -1.20 5.97
C GLY A 29 -0.02 -2.53 5.33
N GLU A 30 -0.49 -3.46 6.15
CA GLU A 30 -0.98 -4.77 5.69
C GLU A 30 -2.45 -4.71 5.32
N VAL A 31 -2.78 -5.26 4.15
CA VAL A 31 -4.14 -5.23 3.59
C VAL A 31 -5.00 -6.32 4.24
N GLU A 32 -6.05 -5.93 4.97
CA GLU A 32 -7.07 -6.84 5.49
C GLU A 32 -8.14 -7.13 4.43
N THR A 33 -8.67 -6.09 3.79
CA THR A 33 -9.62 -6.18 2.67
C THR A 33 -9.26 -5.18 1.58
N ILE A 34 -9.60 -5.53 0.34
CA ILE A 34 -9.35 -4.69 -0.83
C ILE A 34 -10.41 -4.97 -1.89
N ALA A 35 -10.99 -3.93 -2.47
CA ALA A 35 -12.00 -4.06 -3.52
C ALA A 35 -11.99 -2.87 -4.47
N VAL A 36 -12.53 -3.07 -5.68
CA VAL A 36 -12.84 -1.98 -6.60
C VAL A 36 -14.35 -1.86 -6.70
N GLU A 37 -14.90 -0.75 -6.21
CA GLU A 37 -16.33 -0.49 -6.15
C GLU A 37 -16.61 0.92 -6.66
N ASN A 38 -17.58 1.09 -7.57
CA ASN A 38 -17.93 2.40 -8.13
C ASN A 38 -16.73 3.20 -8.67
N ASN A 39 -15.78 2.50 -9.31
CA ASN A 39 -14.53 3.08 -9.81
C ASN A 39 -13.62 3.66 -8.73
N GLU A 40 -13.75 3.21 -7.48
CA GLU A 40 -12.83 3.52 -6.38
C GLU A 40 -12.09 2.28 -5.91
N LEU A 41 -10.79 2.41 -5.65
CA LEU A 41 -10.04 1.43 -4.88
C LEU A 41 -10.32 1.67 -3.40
N ARG A 42 -10.91 0.68 -2.73
CA ARG A 42 -11.19 0.71 -1.29
C ARG A 42 -10.34 -0.34 -0.59
N VAL A 43 -9.63 0.08 0.44
CA VAL A 43 -8.72 -0.77 1.22
C VAL A 43 -8.98 -0.56 2.69
N LYS A 44 -9.11 -1.68 3.42
CA LYS A 44 -9.02 -1.69 4.87
C LYS A 44 -7.72 -2.36 5.29
N PHE A 45 -7.00 -1.71 6.17
CA PHE A 45 -5.73 -2.20 6.71
C PHE A 45 -5.93 -3.01 7.99
N ALA A 46 -5.21 -4.12 8.12
CA ALA A 46 -5.07 -4.83 9.39
C ALA A 46 -4.22 -4.01 10.37
N TRP A 47 -3.20 -3.33 9.83
CA TRP A 47 -2.42 -2.31 10.51
C TRP A 47 -1.86 -1.33 9.49
N LEU A 48 -1.66 -0.09 9.90
CA LEU A 48 -1.06 0.96 9.09
C LEU A 48 0.05 1.65 9.90
N ALA A 49 1.10 2.07 9.20
CA ALA A 49 2.17 2.88 9.77
C ALA A 49 2.43 4.11 8.89
N LYS A 50 2.73 5.24 9.54
CA LYS A 50 3.22 6.46 8.93
C LYS A 50 4.75 6.52 9.04
N GLY A 51 5.41 6.85 7.95
CA GLY A 51 6.85 7.12 7.92
C GLY A 51 7.14 8.56 8.37
N GLU A 52 7.80 8.74 9.51
CA GLU A 52 8.27 10.06 9.95
C GLU A 52 9.63 10.39 9.33
N GLY A 53 9.85 11.68 9.00
CA GLY A 53 11.10 12.15 8.38
C GLY A 53 11.17 11.92 6.87
N PHE A 54 10.08 11.50 6.22
CA PHE A 54 9.96 11.50 4.76
C PHE A 54 9.62 12.91 4.24
N PRO A 55 10.21 13.35 3.10
CA PRO A 55 11.20 12.71 2.23
C PRO A 55 12.67 12.86 2.71
N PRO A 56 13.65 12.10 2.16
CA PRO A 56 13.54 11.16 1.02
C PRO A 56 13.17 9.74 1.42
N ILE A 57 13.46 9.34 2.66
CA ILE A 57 13.12 8.02 3.21
C ILE A 57 12.64 8.22 4.66
N PRO A 58 11.68 7.43 5.14
CA PRO A 58 11.30 7.46 6.55
C PRO A 58 12.48 7.11 7.46
N GLN A 59 12.66 7.87 8.54
CA GLN A 59 13.62 7.58 9.60
C GLN A 59 13.07 6.55 10.60
N LYS A 60 11.75 6.53 10.78
CA LYS A 60 11.03 5.58 11.63
C LYS A 60 9.59 5.41 11.13
N TRP A 61 8.97 4.33 11.58
CA TRP A 61 7.59 3.98 11.28
C TRP A 61 6.78 3.98 12.56
N ILE A 62 5.69 4.73 12.58
CA ILE A 62 4.81 4.85 13.74
C ILE A 62 3.43 4.36 13.34
N LYS A 63 2.78 3.58 14.21
CA LYS A 63 1.41 3.14 14.01
C LYS A 63 0.48 4.31 13.70
N ASP A 64 -0.39 4.12 12.72
CA ASP A 64 -1.50 5.02 12.38
C ASP A 64 -2.83 4.27 12.55
N ASP A 65 -3.82 4.93 13.16
CA ASP A 65 -5.13 4.34 13.43
C ASP A 65 -6.14 4.57 12.29
N ARG A 66 -5.78 5.32 11.23
CA ARG A 66 -6.62 5.55 10.05
C ARG A 66 -6.52 4.36 9.09
N LEU A 67 -7.23 3.28 9.43
CA LEU A 67 -7.15 1.99 8.73
C LEU A 67 -7.95 1.92 7.42
N ASP A 68 -8.73 2.93 7.09
CA ASP A 68 -9.52 2.96 5.86
C ASP A 68 -8.87 3.89 4.83
N TYR A 69 -8.73 3.38 3.61
CA TYR A 69 -8.25 4.12 2.45
C TYR A 69 -9.23 3.98 1.29
N ALA A 70 -9.46 5.09 0.58
CA ALA A 70 -10.25 5.13 -0.64
C ALA A 70 -9.61 6.08 -1.64
N ALA A 71 -9.54 5.67 -2.90
CA ALA A 71 -9.07 6.52 -3.99
C ALA A 71 -9.91 6.29 -5.26
N SER A 72 -10.34 7.40 -5.88
CA SER A 72 -11.00 7.36 -7.18
C SER A 72 -10.01 6.94 -8.26
N LEU A 73 -10.31 5.86 -8.98
CA LEU A 73 -9.48 5.37 -10.07
C LEU A 73 -9.54 6.25 -11.33
N GLU A 74 -10.46 7.23 -11.39
CA GLU A 74 -10.53 8.19 -12.50
C GLU A 74 -9.26 9.05 -12.61
N ILE A 75 -8.60 9.30 -11.48
CA ILE A 75 -7.43 10.17 -11.40
C ILE A 75 -6.10 9.41 -11.32
N TYR A 76 -6.11 8.08 -11.43
CA TYR A 76 -4.91 7.25 -11.37
C TYR A 76 -4.61 6.56 -12.70
N SER A 77 -3.33 6.57 -13.06
CA SER A 77 -2.78 5.66 -14.06
C SER A 77 -2.29 4.39 -13.38
N VAL A 78 -2.67 3.23 -13.90
CA VAL A 78 -2.36 1.92 -13.32
C VAL A 78 -1.38 1.14 -14.21
N SER A 79 -0.28 0.67 -13.62
CA SER A 79 0.74 -0.14 -14.28
C SER A 79 1.16 -1.35 -13.44
N ASP A 80 1.49 -2.46 -14.11
CA ASP A 80 2.24 -3.56 -13.51
C ASP A 80 3.74 -3.18 -13.51
N ILE A 81 4.38 -3.23 -12.35
CA ILE A 81 5.80 -2.86 -12.18
C ILE A 81 6.69 -4.08 -11.90
N GLY A 82 6.23 -5.27 -12.29
CA GLY A 82 6.96 -6.52 -12.20
C GLY A 82 6.98 -7.14 -10.81
N SER A 83 7.66 -8.29 -10.73
CA SER A 83 7.72 -9.10 -9.52
C SER A 83 8.35 -8.36 -8.35
N SER A 84 7.86 -8.68 -7.16
CA SER A 84 8.37 -8.15 -5.89
C SER A 84 9.64 -8.86 -5.39
N GLY A 85 10.00 -10.01 -5.96
CA GLY A 85 11.22 -10.75 -5.68
C GLY A 85 12.11 -10.76 -6.92
N HIS A 86 13.33 -10.25 -6.78
CA HIS A 86 14.35 -10.34 -7.84
C HIS A 86 14.78 -11.81 -8.11
N ASP A 87 14.72 -12.70 -7.09
CA ASP A 87 15.25 -14.08 -7.20
C ASP A 87 14.39 -15.22 -6.57
N THR A 88 13.37 -14.92 -5.75
CA THR A 88 12.65 -15.95 -4.95
C THR A 88 11.24 -16.28 -5.41
N GLY A 89 10.78 -15.73 -6.55
CA GLY A 89 9.39 -15.87 -6.98
C GLY A 89 8.47 -14.99 -6.12
N GLY A 90 8.04 -13.87 -6.68
CA GLY A 90 7.06 -12.98 -6.07
C GLY A 90 6.04 -12.58 -7.13
N ASP A 91 4.78 -12.45 -6.76
CA ASP A 91 3.77 -12.02 -7.72
C ASP A 91 4.05 -10.56 -8.15
N SER A 92 3.45 -10.17 -9.28
CA SER A 92 3.54 -8.80 -9.79
C SER A 92 3.00 -7.78 -8.79
N ARG A 93 3.72 -6.66 -8.68
CA ARG A 93 3.26 -5.46 -7.98
C ARG A 93 2.50 -4.57 -8.94
N ILE A 94 1.49 -3.87 -8.42
CA ILE A 94 0.78 -2.83 -9.17
C ILE A 94 1.15 -1.47 -8.61
N CYS A 95 1.44 -0.53 -9.51
CA CYS A 95 1.62 0.88 -9.20
C CYS A 95 0.41 1.65 -9.70
N LEU A 96 -0.14 2.52 -8.86
CA LEU A 96 -1.11 3.52 -9.22
C LEU A 96 -0.44 4.87 -9.01
N ASN A 97 -0.43 5.73 -10.04
CA ASN A 97 0.12 7.06 -9.95
C ASN A 97 -0.93 8.10 -10.34
N SER A 98 -1.13 9.09 -9.47
CA SER A 98 -1.98 10.25 -9.76
C SER A 98 -1.13 11.51 -9.87
N PHE A 99 -1.05 12.06 -11.08
CA PHE A 99 -0.44 13.37 -11.30
C PHE A 99 -1.30 14.52 -10.76
N ILE A 100 -2.59 14.28 -10.53
CA ILE A 100 -3.54 15.31 -10.06
C ILE A 100 -3.28 15.63 -8.59
N VAL A 101 -3.14 14.61 -7.74
CA VAL A 101 -2.86 14.80 -6.30
C VAL A 101 -1.39 14.60 -5.94
N GLY A 102 -0.55 14.13 -6.88
CA GLY A 102 0.87 13.86 -6.63
C GLY A 102 1.12 12.57 -5.82
N GLU A 103 0.11 11.72 -5.69
CA GLU A 103 0.20 10.47 -4.92
C GLU A 103 0.65 9.30 -5.80
N THR A 104 1.49 8.45 -5.23
CA THR A 104 1.84 7.13 -5.76
C THR A 104 1.45 6.05 -4.77
N VAL A 105 0.74 5.03 -5.23
CA VAL A 105 0.34 3.86 -4.46
C VAL A 105 0.99 2.63 -5.07
N VAL A 106 1.56 1.76 -4.23
CA VAL A 106 2.11 0.48 -4.68
C VAL A 106 1.47 -0.66 -3.88
N LEU A 107 0.87 -1.60 -4.61
CA LEU A 107 0.33 -2.85 -4.06
C LEU A 107 1.39 -3.96 -4.16
N PHE A 108 1.75 -4.50 -3.00
CA PHE A 108 2.67 -5.62 -2.85
C PHE A 108 1.89 -6.88 -2.52
N PRO A 109 2.12 -8.00 -3.23
CA PRO A 109 1.45 -9.26 -2.94
C PRO A 109 1.89 -9.84 -1.60
N ARG A 110 1.18 -10.86 -1.11
CA ARG A 110 1.48 -11.54 0.16
C ARG A 110 2.90 -12.11 0.24
N ASN A 111 3.49 -12.49 -0.89
CA ASN A 111 4.87 -12.99 -1.01
C ASN A 111 5.90 -11.90 -1.37
N GLY A 112 5.50 -10.62 -1.41
CA GLY A 112 6.36 -9.51 -1.81
C GLY A 112 7.12 -8.83 -0.68
N SER A 113 7.71 -7.67 -1.01
CA SER A 113 8.39 -6.80 -0.05
C SER A 113 7.45 -6.36 1.07
N LYS A 114 7.91 -6.45 2.32
CA LYS A 114 7.15 -6.08 3.51
C LYS A 114 7.95 -5.18 4.44
N LEU A 115 7.32 -4.11 4.91
CA LEU A 115 7.68 -3.47 6.16
C LEU A 115 7.43 -4.47 7.28
N ASP A 116 8.47 -4.73 8.06
CA ASP A 116 8.40 -5.61 9.22
C ASP A 116 7.57 -4.94 10.33
N PRO A 117 6.41 -5.49 10.73
CA PRO A 117 5.56 -4.90 11.74
C PRO A 117 6.23 -4.81 13.12
N ALA A 118 7.24 -5.65 13.41
CA ALA A 118 8.00 -5.56 14.66
C ALA A 118 8.85 -4.29 14.74
N LYS A 119 9.07 -3.59 13.62
CA LYS A 119 9.81 -2.31 13.55
C LYS A 119 8.89 -1.09 13.59
N VAL A 120 7.58 -1.28 13.71
CA VAL A 120 6.60 -0.20 13.79
C VAL A 120 6.39 0.19 15.26
N GLU A 121 6.75 1.41 15.61
CA GLU A 121 6.54 1.95 16.95
C GLU A 121 5.05 2.07 17.27
N GLY A 122 4.67 1.61 18.46
CA GLY A 122 3.28 1.66 18.94
C GLY A 122 2.38 0.57 18.35
N LEU A 123 2.86 -0.27 17.42
CA LEU A 123 2.09 -1.40 16.91
C LEU A 123 2.14 -2.58 17.89
N GLN A 124 0.98 -2.94 18.42
CA GLN A 124 0.80 -4.18 19.18
C GLN A 124 0.08 -5.17 18.28
N LEU A 125 0.79 -6.21 17.83
CA LEU A 125 0.17 -7.31 17.12
C LEU A 125 -0.61 -8.16 18.11
N ALA A 126 -1.88 -8.43 17.82
CA ALA A 126 -2.63 -9.44 18.56
C ALA A 126 -1.86 -10.77 18.43
N GLN A 127 -1.43 -11.34 19.57
CA GLN A 127 -0.90 -12.70 19.56
C GLN A 127 -2.04 -13.63 19.15
N ALA A 128 -1.84 -14.33 18.04
CA ALA A 128 -2.76 -15.35 17.54
C ALA A 128 -2.75 -16.59 18.45
#